data_AF-A0A519ZKS4-F1
#
_entry.id   AF-A0A519ZKS4-F1
#
_cell.length_a   1.000
_cell.length_b   1.000
_cell.length_c   1.000
_cell.angle_alpha   90.00
_cell.angle_beta   90.00
_cell.angle_gamma   90.00
#
_symmetry.space_group_name_H-M   'P 1'
#
loop_
_entity.id
_entity.type
_entity.pdbx_description
1 polymer ?
#
loop_
_entity_poly.entity_id
_entity_poly.type
_entity_poly.pdbx_seq_one_letter_code
_entity_poly.pdbx_strand_id
1 'polypeptide(L)'
;MGPVFAACMALEAWWLGRGGRTQTYTWAGVGTNISLALSHAVADGMAWALLAGVFYGVYEHRVMDVAVTAWSVLGLLVAQDFCYYWFHRCSHRVRWMWASHVTHHSGETMNLSTALRQSPTYPLSGMWLFWLPLAWLGFKPEHVILCVAVSLAFQFFVHTESVKRLPRVIEAVFNTPSHHRVHHARNPQYIDRNYAGVFIVWDRLFGTFVPEVDACEYGIIHQVQTRNPLVMMFHEWGAMWRDVSRRGPAHLRLTHLWAPPEWQRPATGHVRLARLQPQLDHAPSPAMPGAAAPSGHGTFDAWPRPGTSLVPAHARVARSTSSLRRPAMPRRRPGGGKRPAWRPKRSSRSGGSDATVGVRPARTPAARRSARTPLPA
;
A
#
# COMPACT_ATOMS: atom_id res chain seq x y z
N MET A 1 0.08 11.93 19.08
CA MET A 1 -0.57 10.69 18.57
C MET A 1 0.13 9.39 18.98
N GLY A 2 1.47 9.29 18.98
CA GLY A 2 2.21 8.03 19.24
C GLY A 2 1.66 7.10 20.35
N PRO A 3 1.41 7.56 21.59
CA PRO A 3 0.85 6.71 22.65
C PRO A 3 -0.52 6.12 22.33
N VAL A 4 -1.37 6.86 21.62
CA VAL A 4 -2.70 6.39 21.17
C VAL A 4 -2.54 5.28 20.13
N PHE A 5 -1.66 5.48 19.14
CA PHE A 5 -1.37 4.46 18.12
C PHE A 5 -0.79 3.18 18.74
N ALA A 6 0.12 3.30 19.71
CA ALA A 6 0.65 2.16 20.45
C ALA A 6 -0.44 1.40 21.24
N ALA A 7 -1.35 2.12 21.91
CA ALA A 7 -2.48 1.52 22.61
C ALA A 7 -3.45 0.81 21.64
N CYS A 8 -3.76 1.40 20.48
CA CYS A 8 -4.59 0.77 19.46
C CYS A 8 -3.93 -0.49 18.86
N MET A 9 -2.62 -0.46 18.59
CA MET A 9 -1.86 -1.64 18.15
C MET A 9 -1.87 -2.76 19.21
N ALA A 10 -1.69 -2.42 20.49
CA ALA A 10 -1.75 -3.40 21.58
C ALA A 10 -3.16 -4.02 21.72
N LEU A 11 -4.22 -3.22 21.60
CA LEU A 11 -5.61 -3.68 21.62
C LEU A 11 -5.92 -4.59 20.42
N GLU A 12 -5.46 -4.24 19.22
CA GLU A 12 -5.62 -5.10 18.04
C GLU A 12 -4.85 -6.41 18.20
N ALA A 13 -3.58 -6.37 18.65
CA ALA A 13 -2.77 -7.56 18.87
C ALA A 13 -3.44 -8.53 19.87
N TRP A 14 -3.99 -8.00 20.97
CA TRP A 14 -4.77 -8.77 21.95
C TRP A 14 -6.04 -9.38 21.34
N TRP A 15 -6.78 -8.61 20.54
CA TRP A 15 -8.01 -9.07 19.87
C TRP A 15 -7.73 -10.18 18.85
N LEU A 16 -6.71 -10.03 18.02
CA LEU A 16 -6.29 -11.03 17.04
C LEU A 16 -5.77 -12.30 17.72
N GLY A 17 -4.98 -12.15 18.79
CA GLY A 17 -4.44 -13.27 19.58
C GLY A 17 -5.53 -14.14 20.23
N ARG A 18 -6.62 -13.55 20.70
CA ARG A 18 -7.79 -14.28 21.21
C ARG A 18 -8.53 -15.09 20.14
N GLY A 19 -8.46 -14.68 18.88
CA GLY A 19 -9.19 -15.29 17.78
C GLY A 19 -8.48 -16.44 17.05
N GLY A 20 -7.25 -16.79 17.43
CA GLY A 20 -6.45 -17.82 16.74
C GLY A 20 -6.17 -17.50 15.26
N ARG A 21 -6.19 -16.21 14.88
CA ARG A 21 -6.02 -15.77 13.49
C ARG A 21 -4.55 -15.90 13.06
N THR A 22 -4.33 -16.19 11.79
CA THR A 22 -3.01 -16.51 11.23
C THR A 22 -2.14 -15.29 10.92
N GLN A 23 -2.75 -14.13 10.68
CA GLN A 23 -2.05 -12.86 10.46
C GLN A 23 -1.92 -12.10 11.77
N THR A 24 -0.76 -12.20 12.42
CA THR A 24 -0.52 -11.65 13.76
C THR A 24 0.65 -10.67 13.81
N TYR A 25 0.59 -9.79 14.81
CA TYR A 25 1.74 -8.99 15.22
C TYR A 25 2.92 -9.89 15.58
N THR A 26 4.09 -9.58 15.04
CA THR A 26 5.36 -10.19 15.45
C THR A 26 6.29 -9.10 15.95
N TRP A 27 7.06 -9.36 17.03
CA TRP A 27 8.01 -8.38 17.57
C TRP A 27 9.03 -7.90 16.53
N ALA A 28 9.49 -8.81 15.65
CA ALA A 28 10.37 -8.47 14.54
C ALA A 28 9.71 -7.56 13.49
N GLY A 29 8.45 -7.83 13.12
CA GLY A 29 7.69 -6.98 12.18
C GLY A 29 7.41 -5.60 12.74
N VAL A 30 6.94 -5.52 13.99
CA VAL A 30 6.70 -4.25 14.70
C VAL A 30 7.99 -3.45 14.84
N GLY A 31 9.09 -4.09 15.24
CA GLY A 31 10.41 -3.44 15.33
C GLY A 31 10.85 -2.86 13.98
N THR A 32 10.73 -3.64 12.90
CA THR A 32 11.05 -3.17 11.53
C THR A 32 10.21 -1.96 11.13
N ASN A 33 8.88 -2.01 11.37
CA ASN A 33 7.98 -0.92 11.02
C ASN A 33 8.24 0.35 11.87
N ILE A 34 8.60 0.20 13.16
CA ILE A 34 9.01 1.34 14.01
C ILE A 34 10.34 1.94 13.52
N SER A 35 11.34 1.12 13.18
CA SER A 35 12.62 1.63 12.62
C SER A 35 12.42 2.39 11.31
N LEU A 36 11.50 1.93 10.45
CA LEU A 36 11.10 2.62 9.22
C LEU A 36 10.40 3.97 9.53
N ALA A 37 9.40 4.00 10.41
CA ALA A 37 8.73 5.23 10.83
C ALA A 37 9.69 6.27 11.44
N LEU A 38 10.61 5.84 12.30
CA LEU A 38 11.61 6.75 12.90
C LEU A 38 12.56 7.32 11.85
N SER A 39 13.00 6.48 10.91
CA SER A 39 13.86 6.91 9.80
C SER A 39 13.14 7.93 8.90
N HIS A 40 11.87 7.69 8.59
CA HIS A 40 11.01 8.61 7.84
C HIS A 40 10.78 9.93 8.58
N ALA A 41 10.45 9.90 9.88
CA ALA A 41 10.24 11.11 10.67
C ALA A 41 11.50 11.99 10.75
N VAL A 42 12.70 11.39 10.83
CA VAL A 42 13.97 12.13 10.76
C VAL A 42 14.17 12.76 9.37
N ALA A 43 13.94 12.00 8.30
CA ALA A 43 14.08 12.49 6.93
C ALA A 43 13.10 13.64 6.62
N ASP A 44 11.84 13.52 7.05
CA ASP A 44 10.81 14.56 6.88
C ASP A 44 11.12 15.80 7.72
N GLY A 45 11.65 15.64 8.94
CA GLY A 45 12.11 16.76 9.77
C GLY A 45 13.28 17.53 9.13
N MET A 46 14.27 16.80 8.58
CA MET A 46 15.37 17.39 7.82
C MET A 46 14.88 18.08 6.53
N ALA A 47 13.97 17.44 5.80
CA ALA A 47 13.38 17.99 4.60
C ALA A 47 12.59 19.26 4.88
N TRP A 48 11.79 19.30 5.96
CA TRP A 48 11.08 20.49 6.37
C TRP A 48 12.04 21.65 6.73
N ALA A 49 13.12 21.37 7.46
CA ALA A 49 14.13 22.39 7.78
C ALA A 49 14.78 23.02 6.52
N LEU A 50 14.89 22.27 5.42
CA LEU A 50 15.42 22.75 4.14
C LEU A 50 14.35 23.40 3.24
N LEU A 51 13.12 22.86 3.26
CA LEU A 51 12.05 23.22 2.31
C LEU A 51 11.05 24.25 2.86
N ALA A 52 11.07 24.55 4.16
CA ALA A 52 10.20 25.58 4.74
C ALA A 52 10.31 26.92 3.99
N GLY A 53 11.53 27.35 3.65
CA GLY A 53 11.76 28.56 2.87
C GLY A 53 11.13 28.51 1.47
N VAL A 54 11.03 27.33 0.85
CA VAL A 54 10.33 27.15 -0.44
C VAL A 54 8.82 27.28 -0.27
N PHE A 55 8.24 26.66 0.76
CA PHE A 55 6.81 26.78 1.07
C PHE A 55 6.41 28.22 1.40
N TYR A 56 7.18 28.92 2.24
CA TYR A 56 6.93 30.32 2.55
C TYR A 56 7.17 31.23 1.33
N GLY A 57 8.22 31.01 0.53
CA GLY A 57 8.44 31.76 -0.71
C GLY A 57 7.28 31.60 -1.72
N VAL A 58 6.72 30.41 -1.84
CA VAL A 58 5.52 30.17 -2.66
C VAL A 58 4.27 30.83 -2.05
N TYR A 59 4.14 30.84 -0.72
CA TYR A 59 3.05 31.52 0.00
C TYR A 59 3.13 33.06 -0.11
N GLU A 60 4.30 33.67 -0.22
CA GLU A 60 4.40 35.11 -0.52
C GLU A 60 3.87 35.48 -1.91
N HIS A 61 3.85 34.53 -2.84
CA HIS A 61 3.23 34.66 -4.16
C HIS A 61 1.82 34.06 -4.24
N ARG A 62 1.12 33.96 -3.11
CA ARG A 62 -0.24 33.39 -3.04
C ARG A 62 -1.27 34.21 -3.83
N VAL A 63 -2.27 33.52 -4.36
CA VAL A 63 -3.36 34.15 -5.16
C VAL A 63 -4.47 34.78 -4.32
N MET A 64 -4.59 34.44 -3.03
CA MET A 64 -5.57 35.00 -2.09
C MET A 64 -5.10 34.86 -0.64
N ASP A 65 -5.59 35.70 0.25
CA ASP A 65 -5.39 35.56 1.70
C ASP A 65 -6.50 34.72 2.32
N VAL A 66 -6.17 33.52 2.80
CA VAL A 66 -7.15 32.62 3.43
C VAL A 66 -7.18 32.80 4.94
N ALA A 67 -8.21 33.47 5.45
CA ALA A 67 -8.47 33.56 6.88
C ALA A 67 -8.75 32.18 7.50
N VAL A 68 -8.29 31.94 8.72
CA VAL A 68 -8.51 30.67 9.45
C VAL A 68 -9.92 30.66 10.03
N THR A 69 -10.78 29.80 9.49
CA THR A 69 -12.18 29.61 9.89
C THR A 69 -12.52 28.12 9.83
N ALA A 70 -13.63 27.69 10.44
CA ALA A 70 -14.08 26.30 10.32
C ALA A 70 -14.26 25.85 8.85
N TRP A 71 -14.76 26.75 7.99
CA TRP A 71 -14.97 26.47 6.57
C TRP A 71 -13.66 26.38 5.77
N SER A 72 -12.70 27.26 6.02
CA SER A 72 -11.39 27.19 5.34
C SER A 72 -10.53 26.02 5.83
N VAL A 73 -10.65 25.60 7.10
CA VAL A 73 -10.03 24.36 7.59
C VAL A 73 -10.67 23.12 6.95
N LEU A 74 -12.00 23.07 6.82
CA LEU A 74 -12.68 21.98 6.12
C LEU A 74 -12.31 21.94 4.63
N GLY A 75 -12.29 23.11 3.97
CA GLY A 75 -11.84 23.24 2.58
C GLY A 75 -10.39 22.81 2.38
N LEU A 76 -9.49 23.19 3.30
CA LEU A 76 -8.10 22.74 3.29
C LEU A 76 -7.99 21.23 3.47
N LEU A 77 -8.76 20.61 4.37
CA LEU A 77 -8.74 19.16 4.58
C LEU A 77 -9.20 18.40 3.31
N VAL A 78 -10.22 18.91 2.61
CA VAL A 78 -10.67 18.33 1.32
C VAL A 78 -9.63 18.54 0.22
N ALA A 79 -9.04 19.74 0.10
CA ALA A 79 -8.02 20.04 -0.90
C ALA A 79 -6.70 19.29 -0.65
N GLN A 80 -6.30 19.13 0.61
CA GLN A 80 -5.15 18.34 1.03
C GLN A 80 -5.33 16.86 0.69
N ASP A 81 -6.53 16.30 0.86
CA ASP A 81 -6.82 14.91 0.50
C ASP A 81 -6.87 14.69 -1.02
N PHE A 82 -7.31 15.69 -1.79
CA PHE A 82 -7.18 15.70 -3.24
C PHE A 82 -5.70 15.69 -3.69
N CYS A 83 -4.85 16.53 -3.08
CA CYS A 83 -3.41 16.51 -3.30
C CYS A 83 -2.81 15.14 -2.92
N TYR A 84 -3.24 14.55 -1.81
CA TYR A 84 -2.83 13.21 -1.39
C TYR A 84 -3.22 12.14 -2.42
N TYR A 85 -4.45 12.15 -2.95
CA TYR A 85 -4.89 11.20 -3.98
C TYR A 85 -3.94 11.20 -5.20
N TRP A 86 -3.54 12.38 -5.68
CA TRP A 86 -2.61 12.48 -6.81
C TRP A 86 -1.18 12.08 -6.44
N PHE A 87 -0.68 12.46 -5.26
CA PHE A 87 0.60 11.98 -4.74
C PHE A 87 0.64 10.45 -4.68
N HIS A 88 -0.42 9.83 -4.17
CA HIS A 88 -0.51 8.39 -3.94
C HIS A 88 -0.66 7.63 -5.26
N ARG A 89 -1.52 8.11 -6.17
CA ARG A 89 -1.64 7.56 -7.54
C ARG A 89 -0.33 7.66 -8.31
N CYS A 90 0.39 8.79 -8.23
CA CYS A 90 1.73 8.91 -8.83
C CYS A 90 2.74 7.98 -8.14
N SER A 91 2.65 7.80 -6.83
CA SER A 91 3.48 6.84 -6.06
C SER A 91 3.31 5.38 -6.49
N HIS A 92 2.24 5.02 -7.18
CA HIS A 92 2.11 3.71 -7.83
C HIS A 92 2.43 3.74 -9.33
N ARG A 93 2.04 4.79 -10.05
CA ARG A 93 2.11 4.84 -11.52
C ARG A 93 3.40 5.45 -12.08
N VAL A 94 4.31 5.96 -11.24
CA VAL A 94 5.59 6.57 -11.60
C VAL A 94 6.71 5.89 -10.84
N ARG A 95 7.60 5.14 -11.52
CA ARG A 95 8.59 4.27 -10.87
C ARG A 95 9.53 4.99 -9.89
N TRP A 96 9.88 6.26 -10.14
CA TRP A 96 10.63 7.11 -9.20
C TRP A 96 9.95 7.28 -7.84
N MET A 97 8.63 7.48 -7.83
CA MET A 97 7.87 7.64 -6.59
C MET A 97 7.53 6.28 -5.97
N TRP A 98 7.31 5.25 -6.80
CA TRP A 98 7.22 3.86 -6.35
C TRP A 98 8.47 3.39 -5.62
N ALA A 99 9.66 3.84 -6.01
CA ALA A 99 10.90 3.48 -5.30
C ALA A 99 10.91 3.95 -3.83
N SER A 100 10.18 5.01 -3.47
CA SER A 100 9.88 5.34 -2.07
C SER A 100 8.73 4.52 -1.51
N HIS A 101 7.65 4.38 -2.26
CA HIS A 101 6.38 3.87 -1.76
C HIS A 101 6.32 2.33 -1.61
N VAL A 102 7.07 1.57 -2.42
CA VAL A 102 7.18 0.10 -2.38
C VAL A 102 7.48 -0.47 -0.99
N THR A 103 8.20 0.30 -0.16
CA THR A 103 8.51 -0.08 1.23
C THR A 103 7.21 -0.32 2.01
N HIS A 104 6.20 0.53 1.82
CA HIS A 104 4.88 0.46 2.45
C HIS A 104 4.13 -0.83 2.09
N HIS A 105 4.10 -1.18 0.80
CA HIS A 105 3.39 -2.36 0.29
C HIS A 105 4.13 -3.69 0.49
N SER A 106 5.45 -3.67 0.71
CA SER A 106 6.27 -4.89 0.82
C SER A 106 5.98 -5.80 2.03
N GLY A 107 5.05 -5.44 2.91
CA GLY A 107 4.64 -6.27 4.05
C GLY A 107 3.61 -7.34 3.64
N GLU A 108 3.90 -8.62 3.90
CA GLU A 108 3.00 -9.75 3.59
C GLU A 108 1.85 -9.93 4.61
N THR A 109 1.71 -9.00 5.56
CA THR A 109 0.68 -9.01 6.61
C THR A 109 0.14 -7.59 6.82
N MET A 110 -1.17 -7.44 7.03
CA MET A 110 -1.84 -6.15 7.23
C MET A 110 -2.37 -6.01 8.67
N ASN A 111 -1.90 -4.99 9.40
CA ASN A 111 -2.35 -4.63 10.75
C ASN A 111 -1.97 -3.16 11.01
N LEU A 112 -2.39 -2.56 12.14
CA LEU A 112 -2.17 -1.12 12.37
C LEU A 112 -0.69 -0.70 12.35
N SER A 113 0.26 -1.62 12.57
CA SER A 113 1.69 -1.30 12.42
C SER A 113 2.13 -1.11 10.96
N THR A 114 1.36 -1.57 9.96
CA THR A 114 1.65 -1.36 8.53
C THR A 114 1.62 0.13 8.16
N ALA A 115 0.79 0.93 8.84
CA ALA A 115 0.79 2.39 8.68
C ALA A 115 2.17 3.04 8.98
N LEU A 116 2.95 2.43 9.88
CA LEU A 116 4.28 2.90 10.27
C LEU A 116 5.38 2.53 9.25
N ARG A 117 5.07 1.70 8.26
CA ARG A 117 6.03 1.15 7.29
C ARG A 117 6.38 2.16 6.19
N GLN A 118 6.91 3.31 6.56
CA GLN A 118 7.20 4.42 5.64
C GLN A 118 8.67 4.50 5.25
N SER A 119 8.95 5.05 4.06
CA SER A 119 10.32 5.20 3.55
C SER A 119 10.89 6.59 3.85
N PRO A 120 12.15 6.72 4.28
CA PRO A 120 12.82 8.02 4.44
C PRO A 120 13.09 8.74 3.10
N THR A 121 12.77 8.11 1.96
CA THR A 121 13.04 8.68 0.64
C THR A 121 11.89 9.51 0.05
N TYR A 122 10.73 9.62 0.70
CA TYR A 122 9.60 10.42 0.18
C TYR A 122 9.94 11.89 -0.11
N PRO A 123 10.75 12.61 0.71
CA PRO A 123 11.19 13.95 0.36
C PRO A 123 12.04 14.00 -0.92
N LEU A 124 12.91 13.00 -1.12
CA LEU A 124 13.73 12.82 -2.33
C LEU A 124 12.88 12.49 -3.56
N SER A 125 11.80 11.72 -3.39
CA SER A 125 10.86 11.43 -4.48
C SER A 125 9.93 12.60 -4.83
N GLY A 126 10.06 13.75 -4.17
CA GLY A 126 9.30 14.97 -4.46
C GLY A 126 7.91 15.02 -3.84
N MET A 127 7.63 14.24 -2.78
CA MET A 127 6.34 14.21 -2.09
C MET A 127 5.78 15.63 -1.81
N TRP A 128 6.61 16.51 -1.27
CA TRP A 128 6.26 17.88 -0.91
C TRP A 128 5.71 18.75 -2.06
N LEU A 129 6.06 18.45 -3.32
CA LEU A 129 5.60 19.19 -4.50
C LEU A 129 4.06 19.17 -4.63
N PHE A 130 3.40 18.09 -4.20
CA PHE A 130 1.95 17.95 -4.30
C PHE A 130 1.17 18.91 -3.37
N TRP A 131 1.82 19.47 -2.34
CA TRP A 131 1.19 20.39 -1.38
C TRP A 131 1.61 21.86 -1.55
N LEU A 132 2.63 22.16 -2.38
CA LEU A 132 2.93 23.54 -2.79
C LEU A 132 1.73 24.30 -3.37
N PRO A 133 0.83 23.70 -4.19
CA PRO A 133 -0.33 24.40 -4.71
C PRO A 133 -1.27 24.94 -3.62
N LEU A 134 -1.27 24.36 -2.42
CA LEU A 134 -2.09 24.84 -1.30
C LEU A 134 -1.47 26.09 -0.64
N ALA A 135 -0.14 26.14 -0.54
CA ALA A 135 0.58 27.35 -0.13
C ALA A 135 0.36 28.49 -1.14
N TRP A 136 0.45 28.16 -2.43
CA TRP A 136 0.17 29.11 -3.53
C TRP A 136 -1.31 29.54 -3.58
N LEU A 137 -2.24 28.67 -3.20
CA LEU A 137 -3.66 29.03 -3.06
C LEU A 137 -3.93 29.93 -1.85
N GLY A 138 -2.97 30.13 -0.94
CA GLY A 138 -3.08 31.04 0.20
C GLY A 138 -3.30 30.39 1.55
N PHE A 139 -3.15 29.07 1.67
CA PHE A 139 -3.12 28.40 2.97
C PHE A 139 -1.72 28.47 3.55
N LYS A 140 -1.57 29.02 4.78
CA LYS A 140 -0.26 29.08 5.43
C LYS A 140 0.39 27.69 5.56
N PRO A 141 1.71 27.54 5.32
CA PRO A 141 2.38 26.24 5.29
C PRO A 141 2.14 25.38 6.55
N GLU A 142 2.11 25.97 7.73
CA GLU A 142 1.87 25.29 9.00
C GLU A 142 0.47 24.64 9.08
N HIS A 143 -0.55 25.28 8.48
CA HIS A 143 -1.90 24.70 8.41
C HIS A 143 -1.97 23.56 7.38
N VAL A 144 -1.26 23.68 6.26
CA VAL A 144 -1.17 22.63 5.24
C VAL A 144 -0.54 21.37 5.86
N ILE A 145 0.57 21.52 6.58
CA ILE A 145 1.29 20.42 7.25
C ILE A 145 0.43 19.80 8.35
N LEU A 146 -0.28 20.63 9.14
CA LEU A 146 -1.21 20.13 10.15
C LEU A 146 -2.32 19.28 9.52
N CYS A 147 -2.89 19.70 8.39
CA CYS A 147 -3.92 18.92 7.69
C CYS A 147 -3.36 17.62 7.09
N VAL A 148 -2.13 17.62 6.55
CA VAL A 148 -1.43 16.39 6.15
C VAL A 148 -1.26 15.44 7.34
N ALA A 149 -0.82 15.95 8.50
CA ALA A 149 -0.67 15.13 9.71
C ALA A 149 -2.01 14.57 10.22
N VAL A 150 -3.12 15.32 10.11
CA VAL A 150 -4.48 14.84 10.42
C VAL A 150 -4.93 13.76 9.43
N SER A 151 -4.69 13.92 8.14
CA SER A 151 -4.99 12.92 7.11
C SER A 151 -4.20 11.63 7.33
N LEU A 152 -2.89 11.71 7.59
CA LEU A 152 -2.08 10.53 7.93
C LEU A 152 -2.52 9.87 9.25
N ALA A 153 -2.99 10.66 10.23
CA ALA A 153 -3.54 10.12 11.48
C ALA A 153 -4.89 9.41 11.29
N PHE A 154 -5.72 9.83 10.33
CA PHE A 154 -6.89 9.06 9.89
C PHE A 154 -6.44 7.77 9.20
N GLN A 155 -5.49 7.87 8.26
CA GLN A 155 -5.01 6.73 7.46
C GLN A 155 -4.39 5.62 8.31
N PHE A 156 -3.82 5.93 9.48
CA PHE A 156 -3.41 4.90 10.45
C PHE A 156 -4.51 3.84 10.70
N PHE A 157 -5.77 4.28 10.86
CA PHE A 157 -6.89 3.40 11.22
C PHE A 157 -7.45 2.55 10.07
N VAL A 158 -7.13 2.86 8.80
CA VAL A 158 -7.54 2.00 7.67
C VAL A 158 -6.61 0.79 7.46
N HIS A 159 -5.45 0.75 8.11
CA HIS A 159 -4.51 -0.37 8.05
C HIS A 159 -4.91 -1.53 8.97
N THR A 160 -6.00 -2.23 8.68
CA THR A 160 -6.45 -3.34 9.54
C THR A 160 -7.26 -4.41 8.81
N GLU A 161 -7.07 -5.67 9.21
CA GLU A 161 -7.97 -6.78 8.86
C GLU A 161 -9.08 -7.04 9.90
N SER A 162 -8.99 -6.40 11.08
CA SER A 162 -9.90 -6.62 12.21
C SER A 162 -11.29 -6.06 11.94
N VAL A 163 -11.37 -4.91 11.26
CA VAL A 163 -12.61 -4.30 10.79
C VAL A 163 -12.86 -4.76 9.36
N LYS A 164 -13.93 -5.54 9.12
CA LYS A 164 -14.26 -6.05 7.78
C LYS A 164 -14.86 -4.95 6.90
N ARG A 165 -16.18 -4.76 6.95
CA ARG A 165 -16.86 -3.67 6.22
C ARG A 165 -17.57 -2.74 7.19
N LEU A 166 -17.72 -1.49 6.79
CA LEU A 166 -18.46 -0.46 7.51
C LEU A 166 -19.85 -0.26 6.86
N PRO A 167 -20.78 0.45 7.52
CA PRO A 167 -22.05 0.83 6.90
C PRO A 167 -21.88 1.50 5.54
N ARG A 168 -22.71 1.12 4.55
CA ARG A 168 -22.59 1.56 3.14
C ARG A 168 -22.49 3.08 2.95
N VAL A 169 -23.11 3.86 3.82
CA VAL A 169 -23.05 5.34 3.78
C VAL A 169 -21.64 5.85 4.11
N ILE A 170 -20.93 5.20 5.03
CA ILE A 170 -19.53 5.50 5.35
C ILE A 170 -18.63 5.04 4.21
N GLU A 171 -18.84 3.82 3.69
CA GLU A 171 -18.10 3.28 2.52
C GLU A 171 -18.38 4.05 1.21
N ALA A 172 -19.43 4.88 1.14
CA ALA A 172 -19.67 5.75 -0.02
C ALA A 172 -18.71 6.96 -0.04
N VAL A 173 -18.37 7.50 1.13
CA VAL A 173 -17.68 8.79 1.31
C VAL A 173 -16.23 8.64 1.75
N PHE A 174 -15.95 7.76 2.71
CA PHE A 174 -14.64 7.63 3.34
C PHE A 174 -13.84 6.45 2.79
N ASN A 175 -12.51 6.58 2.78
CA ASN A 175 -11.63 5.43 2.74
C ASN A 175 -11.86 4.60 4.01
N THR A 176 -11.86 3.28 3.88
CA THR A 176 -12.19 2.35 4.97
C THR A 176 -11.21 1.19 4.95
N PRO A 177 -11.10 0.41 6.05
CA PRO A 177 -10.26 -0.79 6.06
C PRO A 177 -10.53 -1.76 4.89
N SER A 178 -11.77 -1.87 4.42
CA SER A 178 -12.14 -2.66 3.22
C SER A 178 -11.47 -2.13 1.95
N HIS A 179 -11.60 -0.83 1.70
CA HIS A 179 -11.01 -0.18 0.52
C HIS A 179 -9.48 -0.20 0.57
N HIS A 180 -8.90 0.02 1.74
CA HIS A 180 -7.45 0.09 1.93
C HIS A 180 -6.77 -1.28 1.94
N ARG A 181 -7.49 -2.36 2.31
CA ARG A 181 -6.99 -3.73 2.08
C ARG A 181 -6.87 -4.05 0.60
N VAL A 182 -7.86 -3.68 -0.23
CA VAL A 182 -7.76 -3.79 -1.70
C VAL A 182 -6.56 -3.00 -2.21
N HIS A 183 -6.37 -1.77 -1.75
CA HIS A 183 -5.21 -0.96 -2.13
C HIS A 183 -3.86 -1.64 -1.80
N HIS A 184 -3.75 -2.27 -0.64
CA HIS A 184 -2.55 -3.01 -0.22
C HIS A 184 -2.38 -4.39 -0.87
N ALA A 185 -3.33 -4.84 -1.68
CA ALA A 185 -3.35 -6.20 -2.17
C ALA A 185 -2.60 -6.37 -3.51
N ARG A 186 -1.86 -7.47 -3.63
CA ARG A 186 -1.17 -7.87 -4.87
C ARG A 186 -2.02 -8.74 -5.80
N ASN A 187 -3.28 -9.04 -5.45
CA ASN A 187 -4.16 -9.79 -6.34
C ASN A 187 -4.32 -9.03 -7.68
N PRO A 188 -4.28 -9.70 -8.85
CA PRO A 188 -4.29 -9.01 -10.15
C PRO A 188 -5.43 -8.00 -10.38
N GLN A 189 -6.59 -8.25 -9.78
CA GLN A 189 -7.78 -7.40 -9.84
C GLN A 189 -7.75 -6.15 -8.92
N TYR A 190 -6.81 -6.11 -7.97
CA TYR A 190 -6.68 -5.06 -6.95
C TYR A 190 -5.46 -4.16 -7.14
N ILE A 191 -4.47 -4.59 -7.94
CA ILE A 191 -3.32 -3.77 -8.34
C ILE A 191 -3.82 -2.44 -8.94
N ASP A 192 -3.20 -1.34 -8.51
CA ASP A 192 -3.47 0.03 -9.00
C ASP A 192 -4.91 0.54 -8.74
N ARG A 193 -5.45 0.23 -7.56
CA ARG A 193 -6.78 0.67 -7.12
C ARG A 193 -6.77 1.39 -5.77
N ASN A 194 -7.84 2.13 -5.50
CA ASN A 194 -8.17 2.73 -4.20
C ASN A 194 -7.06 3.64 -3.60
N TYR A 195 -6.67 4.70 -4.29
CA TYR A 195 -5.58 5.61 -3.88
C TYR A 195 -5.97 6.71 -2.85
N ALA A 196 -7.25 6.88 -2.51
CA ALA A 196 -7.66 7.96 -1.61
C ALA A 196 -7.10 7.82 -0.17
N GLY A 197 -6.74 8.95 0.45
CA GLY A 197 -6.32 8.98 1.85
C GLY A 197 -7.52 8.89 2.80
N VAL A 198 -8.35 9.93 2.79
CA VAL A 198 -9.52 10.10 3.67
C VAL A 198 -10.83 9.88 2.91
N PHE A 199 -11.00 10.43 1.70
CA PHE A 199 -12.27 10.38 0.98
C PHE A 199 -12.22 9.49 -0.27
N ILE A 200 -12.87 8.33 -0.23
CA ILE A 200 -12.94 7.38 -1.35
C ILE A 200 -13.66 7.96 -2.59
N VAL A 201 -14.29 9.13 -2.45
CA VAL A 201 -14.94 9.86 -3.56
C VAL A 201 -13.98 10.14 -4.72
N TRP A 202 -12.68 10.35 -4.46
CA TRP A 202 -11.69 10.58 -5.51
C TRP A 202 -11.51 9.35 -6.40
N ASP A 203 -11.43 8.16 -5.81
CA ASP A 203 -11.35 6.90 -6.57
C ASP A 203 -12.62 6.63 -7.38
N ARG A 204 -13.78 7.02 -6.86
CA ARG A 204 -15.05 6.93 -7.60
C ARG A 204 -15.08 7.91 -8.78
N LEU A 205 -14.63 9.14 -8.58
CA LEU A 205 -14.59 10.19 -9.59
C LEU A 205 -13.60 9.89 -10.71
N PHE A 206 -12.42 9.37 -10.38
CA PHE A 206 -11.31 9.12 -11.31
C PHE A 206 -11.20 7.67 -11.79
N GLY A 207 -12.22 6.84 -11.53
CA GLY A 207 -12.33 5.47 -12.07
C GLY A 207 -11.36 4.44 -11.49
N THR A 208 -10.78 4.71 -10.32
CA THR A 208 -9.80 3.84 -9.65
C THR A 208 -10.40 3.02 -8.50
N PHE A 209 -11.69 3.21 -8.17
CA PHE A 209 -12.41 2.46 -7.13
C PHE A 209 -12.67 0.99 -7.51
N VAL A 210 -12.27 0.06 -6.64
CA VAL A 210 -12.66 -1.36 -6.68
C VAL A 210 -13.07 -1.84 -5.27
N PRO A 211 -14.23 -2.50 -5.10
CA PRO A 211 -14.64 -3.07 -3.81
C PRO A 211 -13.89 -4.37 -3.49
N GLU A 212 -13.70 -4.65 -2.19
CA GLU A 212 -13.16 -5.94 -1.70
C GLU A 212 -14.17 -7.08 -1.95
N VAL A 213 -13.98 -7.87 -2.99
CA VAL A 213 -14.84 -9.02 -3.35
C VAL A 213 -14.29 -10.36 -2.87
N ASP A 214 -12.99 -10.57 -3.07
CA ASP A 214 -12.20 -11.73 -2.62
C ASP A 214 -11.20 -11.35 -1.52
N ALA A 215 -10.66 -12.37 -0.84
CA ALA A 215 -9.63 -12.20 0.17
C ALA A 215 -8.33 -11.58 -0.43
N CYS A 216 -7.80 -10.57 0.27
CA CYS A 216 -6.58 -9.88 -0.13
C CYS A 216 -5.32 -10.70 0.19
N GLU A 217 -4.40 -10.79 -0.77
CA GLU A 217 -3.02 -11.20 -0.55
C GLU A 217 -2.13 -9.95 -0.50
N TYR A 218 -1.24 -9.85 0.49
CA TYR A 218 -0.37 -8.68 0.67
C TYR A 218 1.08 -8.93 0.22
N GLY A 219 1.91 -7.89 0.29
CA GLY A 219 3.25 -7.86 -0.27
C GLY A 219 3.27 -7.25 -1.67
N ILE A 220 4.41 -7.37 -2.35
CA ILE A 220 4.60 -6.88 -3.72
C ILE A 220 4.82 -8.04 -4.70
N ILE A 221 4.61 -7.78 -6.00
CA ILE A 221 4.75 -8.79 -7.07
C ILE A 221 6.14 -9.46 -7.06
N HIS A 222 7.18 -8.66 -6.83
CA HIS A 222 8.56 -9.12 -6.70
C HIS A 222 9.02 -9.03 -5.24
N GLN A 223 8.49 -9.94 -4.42
CA GLN A 223 8.60 -9.87 -2.96
C GLN A 223 10.05 -9.93 -2.43
N VAL A 224 10.41 -8.96 -1.61
CA VAL A 224 11.74 -8.88 -0.97
C VAL A 224 11.74 -9.65 0.34
N GLN A 225 12.36 -10.83 0.34
CA GLN A 225 12.47 -11.70 1.51
C GLN A 225 13.60 -11.25 2.46
N THR A 226 13.38 -10.14 3.17
CA THR A 226 14.33 -9.59 4.16
C THR A 226 13.62 -8.98 5.37
N ARG A 227 14.39 -8.71 6.44
CA ARG A 227 13.99 -7.84 7.56
C ARG A 227 14.91 -6.63 7.75
N ASN A 228 15.94 -6.48 6.91
CA ASN A 228 16.87 -5.35 6.98
C ASN A 228 16.18 -4.08 6.43
N PRO A 229 15.95 -3.03 7.26
CA PRO A 229 15.29 -1.81 6.80
C PRO A 229 16.00 -1.14 5.62
N LEU A 230 17.33 -1.15 5.57
CA LEU A 230 18.09 -0.54 4.48
C LEU A 230 17.79 -1.22 3.12
N VAL A 231 17.67 -2.56 3.11
CA VAL A 231 17.31 -3.28 1.89
C VAL A 231 15.87 -2.97 1.49
N MET A 232 14.95 -2.89 2.46
CA MET A 232 13.56 -2.48 2.19
C MET A 232 13.49 -1.08 1.58
N MET A 233 14.24 -0.12 2.13
CA MET A 233 14.28 1.27 1.65
C MET A 233 14.87 1.41 0.24
N PHE A 234 15.92 0.64 -0.11
CA PHE A 234 16.75 0.91 -1.29
C PHE A 234 16.70 -0.15 -2.41
N HIS A 235 16.02 -1.28 -2.24
CA HIS A 235 16.00 -2.34 -3.27
C HIS A 235 15.45 -1.86 -4.63
N GLU A 236 14.34 -1.12 -4.64
CA GLU A 236 13.72 -0.67 -5.89
C GLU A 236 14.47 0.50 -6.52
N TRP A 237 15.04 1.41 -5.71
CA TRP A 237 16.02 2.39 -6.20
C TRP A 237 17.17 1.69 -6.93
N GLY A 238 17.72 0.63 -6.35
CA GLY A 238 18.76 -0.19 -6.98
C GLY A 238 18.26 -0.98 -8.20
N ALA A 239 16.99 -1.35 -8.27
CA ALA A 239 16.38 -2.00 -9.46
C ALA A 239 16.22 -1.00 -10.61
N MET A 240 15.57 0.13 -10.35
CA MET A 240 15.39 1.23 -11.28
C MET A 240 16.74 1.70 -11.84
N TRP A 241 17.75 1.94 -11.00
CA TRP A 241 19.07 2.38 -11.49
C TRP A 241 19.82 1.31 -12.30
N ARG A 242 19.68 0.02 -11.97
CA ARG A 242 20.20 -1.06 -12.83
C ARG A 242 19.51 -1.03 -14.19
N ASP A 243 18.20 -0.84 -14.22
CA ASP A 243 17.40 -0.81 -15.44
C ASP A 243 17.66 0.44 -16.31
N VAL A 244 17.90 1.61 -15.70
CA VAL A 244 18.43 2.81 -16.38
C VAL A 244 19.85 2.58 -16.92
N SER A 245 20.68 1.80 -16.21
CA SER A 245 22.08 1.56 -16.59
C SER A 245 22.26 0.52 -17.71
N ARG A 246 21.27 -0.35 -17.98
CA ARG A 246 21.34 -1.32 -19.10
C ARG A 246 21.55 -0.58 -20.43
N ARG A 247 22.52 -1.03 -21.24
CA ARG A 247 22.84 -0.48 -22.57
C ARG A 247 21.59 -0.36 -23.46
N GLY A 248 21.57 0.60 -24.37
CA GLY A 248 20.45 0.90 -25.27
C GLY A 248 20.20 2.40 -25.44
N PRO A 249 19.19 2.80 -26.24
CA PRO A 249 18.87 4.21 -26.49
C PRO A 249 18.60 4.99 -25.20
N ALA A 250 19.13 6.22 -25.11
CA ALA A 250 19.05 7.04 -23.90
C ALA A 250 17.60 7.31 -23.44
N HIS A 251 16.65 7.49 -24.37
CA HIS A 251 15.25 7.66 -24.01
C HIS A 251 14.68 6.41 -23.31
N LEU A 252 14.87 5.20 -23.85
CA LEU A 252 14.44 3.93 -23.20
C LEU A 252 15.17 3.62 -21.88
N ARG A 253 16.33 4.22 -21.66
CA ARG A 253 17.04 4.16 -20.37
C ARG A 253 16.32 5.03 -19.34
N LEU A 254 16.07 6.29 -19.69
CA LEU A 254 15.43 7.28 -18.80
C LEU A 254 13.94 7.02 -18.58
N THR A 255 13.23 6.37 -19.52
CA THR A 255 11.82 5.97 -19.36
C THR A 255 11.57 5.18 -18.08
N HIS A 256 12.54 4.40 -17.59
CA HIS A 256 12.46 3.71 -16.30
C HIS A 256 12.28 4.62 -15.08
N LEU A 257 12.51 5.92 -15.18
CA LEU A 257 12.29 6.86 -14.06
C LEU A 257 10.82 7.23 -13.92
N TRP A 258 10.10 7.41 -15.04
CA TRP A 258 8.74 7.98 -15.03
C TRP A 258 7.64 7.02 -15.51
N ALA A 259 7.98 5.94 -16.19
CA ALA A 259 7.02 4.91 -16.55
C ALA A 259 6.51 4.15 -15.30
N PRO A 260 5.39 3.43 -15.41
CA PRO A 260 4.92 2.54 -14.35
C PRO A 260 5.94 1.45 -13.98
N PRO A 261 5.94 0.93 -12.74
CA PRO A 261 6.89 -0.09 -12.28
C PRO A 261 6.90 -1.37 -13.11
N GLU A 262 5.76 -1.75 -13.70
CA GLU A 262 5.61 -2.91 -14.58
C GLU A 262 6.19 -2.72 -15.99
N TRP A 263 6.62 -1.50 -16.35
CA TRP A 263 7.09 -1.21 -17.70
C TRP A 263 8.42 -1.90 -18.02
N GLN A 264 8.44 -2.60 -19.15
CA GLN A 264 9.62 -3.23 -19.70
C GLN A 264 9.99 -2.60 -21.05
N ARG A 265 11.28 -2.57 -21.36
CA ARG A 265 11.75 -2.05 -22.65
C ARG A 265 11.22 -2.94 -23.78
N PRO A 266 10.76 -2.36 -24.91
CA PRO A 266 10.49 -3.12 -26.13
C PRO A 266 11.72 -3.94 -26.53
N ALA A 267 11.51 -5.20 -26.91
CA ALA A 267 12.58 -6.07 -27.37
C ALA A 267 13.21 -5.52 -28.67
N THR A 268 14.51 -5.29 -28.66
CA THR A 268 15.25 -4.83 -29.85
C THR A 268 15.44 -5.97 -30.84
N GLY A 269 14.67 -5.96 -31.93
CA GLY A 269 14.98 -6.74 -33.13
C GLY A 269 14.34 -8.12 -33.24
N HIS A 270 13.01 -8.16 -33.42
CA HIS A 270 12.33 -8.88 -34.52
C HIS A 270 10.83 -8.82 -34.27
N VAL A 271 10.10 -8.01 -35.05
CA VAL A 271 8.64 -8.14 -35.14
C VAL A 271 8.35 -9.40 -35.95
N ARG A 272 8.39 -10.57 -35.31
CA ARG A 272 7.65 -11.72 -35.82
C ARG A 272 6.18 -11.38 -35.60
N LEU A 273 5.45 -11.14 -36.68
CA LEU A 273 4.00 -10.95 -36.68
C LEU A 273 3.29 -12.27 -36.29
N ALA A 274 3.50 -12.70 -35.05
CA ALA A 274 2.63 -13.66 -34.39
C ALA A 274 1.35 -12.89 -34.06
N ARG A 275 0.34 -13.03 -34.91
CA ARG A 275 -1.02 -12.55 -34.62
C ARG A 275 -1.41 -13.03 -33.23
N LEU A 276 -1.72 -12.11 -32.33
CA LEU A 276 -2.65 -12.39 -31.24
C LEU A 276 -4.05 -12.52 -31.86
N GLN A 277 -4.27 -13.64 -32.52
CA GLN A 277 -5.61 -14.14 -32.82
C GLN A 277 -6.21 -14.52 -31.45
N PRO A 278 -7.33 -13.93 -31.01
CA PRO A 278 -7.95 -14.36 -29.77
C PRO A 278 -8.41 -15.82 -29.93
N GLN A 279 -7.92 -16.72 -29.08
CA GLN A 279 -8.52 -18.04 -28.91
C GLN A 279 -9.83 -17.87 -28.13
N LEU A 280 -10.86 -17.39 -28.84
CA LEU A 280 -12.26 -17.42 -28.44
C LEU A 280 -13.01 -18.40 -29.35
N ASP A 281 -12.59 -19.66 -29.32
CA ASP A 281 -13.36 -20.77 -29.86
C ASP A 281 -13.07 -22.03 -29.03
N HIS A 282 -14.15 -22.70 -28.60
CA HIS A 282 -14.25 -23.93 -27.78
C HIS A 282 -14.68 -23.75 -26.31
N ALA A 283 -15.87 -23.18 -26.13
CA ALA A 283 -16.80 -23.64 -25.09
C ALA A 283 -18.01 -24.30 -25.80
N PRO A 284 -18.39 -25.54 -25.47
CA PRO A 284 -19.57 -26.16 -26.06
C PRO A 284 -20.84 -25.46 -25.55
N SER A 285 -21.68 -25.02 -26.48
CA SER A 285 -22.91 -24.28 -26.16
C SER A 285 -23.95 -25.19 -25.51
N PRO A 286 -24.59 -24.79 -24.39
CA PRO A 286 -25.71 -25.54 -23.82
C PRO A 286 -26.95 -25.39 -24.70
N ALA A 287 -27.48 -26.50 -25.20
CA ALA A 287 -28.73 -26.50 -25.95
C ALA A 287 -29.91 -26.08 -25.05
N MET A 288 -30.71 -25.12 -25.52
CA MET A 288 -32.01 -24.78 -24.95
C MET A 288 -33.09 -24.95 -26.03
N PRO A 289 -34.23 -25.60 -25.72
CA PRO A 289 -35.29 -25.82 -26.70
C PRO A 289 -36.04 -24.51 -27.01
N GLY A 290 -36.47 -24.36 -28.26
CA GLY A 290 -36.98 -23.10 -28.79
C GLY A 290 -38.42 -22.76 -28.40
N ALA A 291 -38.77 -21.49 -28.60
CA ALA A 291 -40.14 -20.98 -28.67
C ALA A 291 -40.19 -19.81 -29.68
N ALA A 292 -41.35 -19.57 -30.28
CA ALA A 292 -41.50 -18.77 -31.49
C ALA A 292 -41.31 -17.24 -31.30
N ALA A 293 -40.92 -16.57 -32.39
CA ALA A 293 -41.02 -15.12 -32.54
C ALA A 293 -42.49 -14.68 -32.69
N PRO A 294 -42.78 -13.39 -32.47
CA PRO A 294 -43.17 -12.59 -33.63
C PRO A 294 -42.46 -11.24 -33.76
N SER A 295 -42.66 -10.64 -34.94
CA SER A 295 -42.04 -9.44 -35.50
C SER A 295 -42.36 -8.11 -34.80
N GLY A 296 -41.40 -7.17 -34.82
CA GLY A 296 -41.63 -5.75 -34.59
C GLY A 296 -40.39 -4.90 -34.93
N HIS A 297 -40.50 -3.99 -35.90
CA HIS A 297 -39.44 -3.02 -36.23
C HIS A 297 -39.35 -1.91 -35.18
N GLY A 298 -38.14 -1.42 -34.89
CA GLY A 298 -37.94 -0.24 -34.04
C GLY A 298 -36.48 0.00 -33.67
N THR A 299 -35.78 0.81 -34.45
CA THR A 299 -34.49 1.41 -34.08
C THR A 299 -34.67 2.41 -32.94
N PHE A 300 -33.84 2.41 -31.91
CA PHE A 300 -33.60 3.63 -31.12
C PHE A 300 -32.19 3.69 -30.51
N ASP A 301 -31.62 4.89 -30.62
CA ASP A 301 -30.27 5.27 -30.18
C ASP A 301 -30.17 5.60 -28.69
N ALA A 302 -28.92 5.88 -28.31
CA ALA A 302 -28.43 6.30 -27.00
C ALA A 302 -29.30 7.30 -26.20
N TRP A 303 -29.16 7.18 -24.87
CA TRP A 303 -29.80 8.02 -23.85
C TRP A 303 -29.28 9.48 -23.86
N PRO A 304 -30.15 10.51 -23.90
CA PRO A 304 -29.75 11.91 -24.00
C PRO A 304 -29.48 12.61 -22.64
N ARG A 305 -28.88 13.81 -22.72
CA ARG A 305 -28.60 14.73 -21.60
C ARG A 305 -29.82 15.65 -21.29
N PRO A 306 -29.90 16.29 -20.10
CA PRO A 306 -31.15 16.80 -19.56
C PRO A 306 -31.50 18.25 -19.96
N GLY A 307 -32.80 18.56 -20.05
CA GLY A 307 -33.29 19.93 -20.20
C GLY A 307 -34.81 20.08 -20.15
N THR A 308 -35.31 20.83 -19.16
CA THR A 308 -36.60 21.58 -19.15
C THR A 308 -37.96 20.87 -19.37
N SER A 309 -38.60 20.59 -18.22
CA SER A 309 -39.94 21.11 -17.83
C SER A 309 -41.23 20.30 -18.08
N LEU A 310 -42.15 20.51 -17.13
CA LEU A 310 -43.61 20.26 -17.10
C LEU A 310 -44.10 18.80 -16.96
N VAL A 311 -44.76 18.57 -15.81
CA VAL A 311 -45.55 17.39 -15.41
C VAL A 311 -46.90 17.94 -14.93
N PRO A 312 -48.04 17.44 -15.44
CA PRO A 312 -48.82 16.41 -14.73
C PRO A 312 -49.31 15.30 -15.69
N ALA A 313 -49.86 14.14 -15.27
CA ALA A 313 -50.58 13.86 -14.04
C ALA A 313 -50.52 12.37 -13.59
N HIS A 314 -51.05 12.16 -12.39
CA HIS A 314 -51.45 10.91 -11.73
C HIS A 314 -51.69 9.63 -12.56
N ALA A 315 -51.09 8.52 -12.09
CA ALA A 315 -51.77 7.23 -11.94
C ALA A 315 -51.26 6.53 -10.66
N ARG A 316 -52.05 5.62 -10.07
CA ARG A 316 -51.91 5.11 -8.70
C ARG A 316 -52.07 3.58 -8.69
N VAL A 317 -51.56 2.89 -7.65
CA VAL A 317 -51.83 1.46 -7.32
C VAL A 317 -51.06 0.47 -8.25
N ALA A 318 -50.57 -0.71 -7.83
CA ALA A 318 -50.77 -1.50 -6.61
C ALA A 318 -49.47 -2.00 -5.94
N ARG A 319 -49.60 -2.43 -4.67
CA ARG A 319 -48.61 -3.28 -3.99
C ARG A 319 -48.81 -4.75 -4.38
N SER A 320 -47.74 -5.53 -4.49
CA SER A 320 -47.81 -6.98 -4.34
C SER A 320 -46.71 -7.45 -3.39
N THR A 321 -47.12 -8.18 -2.35
CA THR A 321 -46.24 -8.78 -1.35
C THR A 321 -46.09 -10.26 -1.64
N SER A 322 -44.85 -10.74 -1.83
CA SER A 322 -44.56 -12.18 -1.77
C SER A 322 -43.31 -12.43 -0.93
N SER A 323 -43.54 -12.98 0.26
CA SER A 323 -42.48 -13.54 1.10
C SER A 323 -42.04 -14.88 0.55
N LEU A 324 -40.73 -15.07 0.33
CA LEU A 324 -40.17 -16.40 0.06
C LEU A 324 -39.13 -16.79 1.11
N ARG A 325 -39.25 -18.06 1.51
CA ARG A 325 -38.64 -18.63 2.71
C ARG A 325 -37.18 -19.01 2.48
N ARG A 326 -36.35 -18.87 3.52
CA ARG A 326 -35.03 -19.51 3.59
C ARG A 326 -35.17 -21.03 3.66
N PRO A 327 -34.37 -21.83 2.92
CA PRO A 327 -34.24 -23.26 3.15
C PRO A 327 -33.41 -23.54 4.42
N ALA A 328 -33.71 -24.64 5.11
CA ALA A 328 -33.07 -25.02 6.37
C ALA A 328 -31.85 -25.92 6.15
N MET A 329 -30.80 -25.70 6.95
CA MET A 329 -29.63 -26.59 7.05
C MET A 329 -29.94 -27.81 7.95
N PRO A 330 -29.54 -29.04 7.57
CA PRO A 330 -29.76 -30.22 8.42
C PRO A 330 -28.76 -30.29 9.58
N ARG A 331 -29.29 -30.49 10.81
CA ARG A 331 -28.49 -30.79 12.01
C ARG A 331 -27.88 -32.19 11.93
N ARG A 332 -26.55 -32.32 12.07
CA ARG A 332 -25.92 -33.60 12.44
C ARG A 332 -25.82 -33.73 13.97
N ARG A 333 -26.20 -34.89 14.49
CA ARG A 333 -26.00 -35.30 15.91
C ARG A 333 -24.63 -36.01 16.08
N PRO A 334 -24.11 -36.12 17.32
CA PRO A 334 -22.72 -36.51 17.55
C PRO A 334 -22.48 -38.02 17.49
N GLY A 335 -21.34 -38.42 16.92
CA GLY A 335 -20.81 -39.79 16.98
C GLY A 335 -19.37 -39.76 17.47
N GLY A 336 -19.04 -40.57 18.48
CA GLY A 336 -17.72 -40.60 19.09
C GLY A 336 -16.67 -41.29 18.21
N GLY A 337 -15.44 -40.76 18.22
CA GLY A 337 -14.31 -41.30 17.48
C GLY A 337 -12.98 -40.94 18.15
N LYS A 338 -12.26 -41.98 18.59
CA LYS A 338 -11.05 -41.93 19.43
C LYS A 338 -9.97 -40.94 18.95
N ARG A 339 -9.40 -40.16 19.88
CA ARG A 339 -8.19 -39.34 19.67
C ARG A 339 -6.95 -40.25 19.54
N PRO A 340 -6.02 -39.99 18.59
CA PRO A 340 -4.65 -40.51 18.68
C PRO A 340 -3.86 -39.73 19.75
N ALA A 341 -3.13 -40.45 20.61
CA ALA A 341 -2.29 -39.84 21.63
C ALA A 341 -0.95 -39.36 21.04
N TRP A 342 -0.55 -38.14 21.38
CA TRP A 342 0.76 -37.58 21.01
C TRP A 342 1.83 -38.11 21.98
N ARG A 343 2.80 -38.89 21.48
CA ARG A 343 3.93 -39.40 22.27
C ARG A 343 5.07 -38.36 22.31
N PRO A 344 5.62 -38.02 23.50
CA PRO A 344 6.86 -37.24 23.58
C PRO A 344 8.09 -38.13 23.30
N LYS A 345 9.09 -37.59 22.59
CA LYS A 345 10.42 -38.21 22.48
C LYS A 345 11.40 -37.59 23.49
N ARG A 346 11.69 -38.35 24.55
CA ARG A 346 12.95 -38.43 25.30
C ARG A 346 13.35 -39.92 25.28
N SER A 347 14.59 -40.37 25.37
CA SER A 347 15.92 -39.73 25.36
C SER A 347 16.97 -40.87 25.33
N SER A 348 18.19 -40.63 24.85
CA SER A 348 19.33 -41.49 25.22
C SER A 348 20.64 -40.69 25.31
N ARG A 349 21.27 -40.74 26.48
CA ARG A 349 22.64 -40.29 26.76
C ARG A 349 23.52 -41.53 26.95
N SER A 350 24.74 -41.49 26.43
CA SER A 350 25.91 -42.28 26.83
C SER A 350 27.12 -41.70 26.09
N GLY A 351 28.29 -41.41 26.68
CA GLY A 351 28.72 -41.46 28.08
C GLY A 351 30.27 -41.52 28.15
N GLY A 352 30.91 -40.71 29.01
CA GLY A 352 32.39 -40.67 29.20
C GLY A 352 33.18 -39.94 28.09
N SER A 353 34.36 -39.35 28.33
CA SER A 353 35.13 -39.22 29.59
C SER A 353 36.09 -38.01 29.56
N ASP A 354 36.63 -37.68 30.73
CA ASP A 354 37.43 -36.51 31.13
C ASP A 354 38.65 -36.09 30.29
N ALA A 355 38.97 -34.78 30.33
CA ALA A 355 40.26 -34.27 30.82
C ALA A 355 40.18 -32.74 31.13
N THR A 356 40.79 -32.31 32.23
CA THR A 356 40.83 -30.92 32.73
C THR A 356 42.19 -30.23 32.49
N VAL A 357 42.33 -28.96 32.97
CA VAL A 357 43.56 -28.10 32.97
C VAL A 357 43.83 -27.40 31.61
N GLY A 358 44.23 -26.12 31.52
CA GLY A 358 44.35 -25.05 32.53
C GLY A 358 45.23 -23.85 32.05
N VAL A 359 44.72 -22.62 32.17
CA VAL A 359 45.42 -21.30 32.35
C VAL A 359 46.64 -20.91 31.46
N ARG A 360 46.44 -19.88 30.60
CA ARG A 360 47.25 -18.64 30.25
C ARG A 360 48.83 -18.60 30.38
N PRO A 361 49.55 -17.57 29.83
CA PRO A 361 49.60 -17.05 28.45
C PRO A 361 51.05 -16.66 27.97
N ALA A 362 51.17 -16.23 26.70
CA ALA A 362 52.14 -15.26 26.13
C ALA A 362 53.68 -15.41 26.30
N ARG A 363 54.42 -15.27 25.17
CA ARG A 363 55.70 -14.50 25.08
C ARG A 363 56.16 -14.27 23.63
N THR A 364 56.53 -13.03 23.33
CA THR A 364 57.34 -12.63 22.16
C THR A 364 58.84 -12.86 22.42
N PRO A 365 59.66 -13.14 21.40
CA PRO A 365 61.12 -13.10 21.50
C PRO A 365 61.69 -11.72 21.11
N ALA A 366 62.81 -11.35 21.72
CA ALA A 366 63.60 -10.16 21.38
C ALA A 366 65.11 -10.43 21.56
N ALA A 367 65.94 -9.51 21.05
CA ALA A 367 67.42 -9.54 20.97
C ALA A 367 68.01 -10.35 19.79
N ARG A 368 69.15 -9.97 19.18
CA ARG A 368 70.28 -9.12 19.66
C ARG A 368 70.81 -8.07 18.65
N ARG A 369 71.65 -7.17 19.20
CA ARG A 369 72.59 -6.19 18.55
C ARG A 369 73.57 -6.93 17.60
N SER A 370 74.32 -6.36 16.64
CA SER A 370 75.16 -5.12 16.56
C SER A 370 75.86 -5.09 15.16
N ALA A 371 76.52 -4.05 14.62
CA ALA A 371 76.63 -2.58 14.81
C ALA A 371 77.60 -1.99 13.72
N ARG A 372 77.94 -0.68 13.81
CA ARG A 372 78.99 0.09 13.06
C ARG A 372 78.68 0.66 11.66
N THR A 373 78.76 1.99 11.58
CA THR A 373 79.15 2.89 10.46
C THR A 373 80.64 2.70 10.07
N PRO A 374 81.22 3.28 8.97
CA PRO A 374 80.92 4.60 8.36
C PRO A 374 80.89 4.70 6.80
N LEU A 375 80.65 5.93 6.31
CA LEU A 375 80.81 6.43 4.93
C LEU A 375 82.30 6.41 4.47
N PRO A 376 82.60 6.37 3.16
CA PRO A 376 82.66 7.57 2.29
C PRO A 376 82.03 7.33 0.88
N ALA A 377 81.99 8.26 -0.09
CA ALA A 377 82.48 9.64 -0.21
C ALA A 377 81.42 10.53 -0.89
#